data_AF-A0A3R6NBP9-F1
#
_entry.id   AF-A0A3R6NBP9-F1
#
_cell.length_a   1.000
_cell.length_b   1.000
_cell.length_c   1.000
_cell.angle_alpha   90.00
_cell.angle_beta   90.00
_cell.angle_gamma   90.00
#
_symmetry.space_group_name_H-M   'P 1'
#
loop_
_entity.id
_entity.type
_entity.pdbx_description
1 polymer ?
#
loop_
_entity_poly.entity_id
_entity_poly.type
_entity_poly.pdbx_seq_one_letter_code
_entity_poly.pdbx_strand_id
1 'polypeptide(L)'
;MYLERFIKDSAPQLEEFGRYAIILKDVDEFTKRITRAVKKQGYQATCGPVSYRDLKLNGGPAKTGHHVTIKEGLLHDISDLHLKRDAFIKMSKYSYQNEWRVALCRGTKDTSACSLKIGNIRDIAYCVERDKLIDSIEMLFQTR
;
A
#
# COMPACT_ATOMS: atom_id res chain seq x y z
N MET A 1 -14.22 1.08 20.14
CA MET A 1 -12.87 0.78 20.67
C MET A 1 -11.75 0.72 19.63
N TYR A 2 -11.76 -0.17 18.62
CA TYR A 2 -10.67 -0.22 17.61
C TYR A 2 -10.69 0.96 16.62
N LEU A 3 -11.88 1.38 16.20
CA LEU A 3 -12.05 2.50 15.27
C LEU A 3 -11.66 3.83 15.90
N GLU A 4 -12.11 4.09 17.13
CA GLU A 4 -11.77 5.32 17.86
C GLU A 4 -10.27 5.44 18.12
N ARG A 5 -9.60 4.33 18.43
CA ARG A 5 -8.14 4.30 18.58
C ARG A 5 -7.43 4.57 17.25
N PHE A 6 -7.90 3.96 16.15
CA PHE A 6 -7.40 4.26 14.81
C PHE A 6 -7.57 5.73 14.43
N ILE A 7 -8.75 6.32 14.66
CA ILE A 7 -9.04 7.73 14.38
C ILE A 7 -8.11 8.64 15.20
N LYS A 8 -7.98 8.36 16.50
CA LYS A 8 -7.13 9.14 17.40
C LYS A 8 -5.65 9.06 17.04
N ASP A 9 -5.17 7.88 16.67
CA ASP A 9 -3.76 7.66 16.32
C ASP A 9 -3.43 8.17 14.89
N SER A 10 -4.42 8.25 14.00
CA SER A 10 -4.25 8.65 12.60
C SER A 10 -4.51 10.14 12.34
N ALA A 11 -5.30 10.84 13.15
CA ALA A 11 -5.68 12.23 12.92
C ALA A 11 -4.51 13.18 12.59
N PRO A 12 -3.36 13.15 13.30
CA PRO A 12 -2.20 13.99 12.97
C PRO A 12 -1.57 13.65 11.61
N GLN A 13 -1.66 12.40 11.19
CA GLN A 13 -1.10 11.91 9.91
C GLN A 13 -2.02 12.25 8.73
N LEU A 14 -3.30 12.48 8.98
CA LEU A 14 -4.27 12.84 7.95
C LEU A 14 -4.00 14.22 7.35
N GLU A 15 -3.41 15.17 8.08
CA GLU A 15 -3.11 16.50 7.52
C GLU A 15 -2.12 16.44 6.34
N GLU A 16 -1.22 15.45 6.35
CA GLU A 16 -0.23 15.21 5.29
C GLU A 16 -0.76 14.31 4.15
N PHE A 17 -2.00 13.81 4.23
CA PHE A 17 -2.62 13.13 3.09
C PHE A 17 -2.83 14.09 1.91
N GLY A 18 -2.88 13.51 0.71
CA GLY A 18 -3.40 14.22 -0.45
C GLY A 18 -4.86 14.64 -0.26
N ARG A 19 -5.39 15.44 -1.20
CA ARG A 19 -6.79 15.95 -1.15
C ARG A 19 -7.85 14.85 -1.00
N TYR A 20 -7.56 13.65 -1.49
CA TYR A 20 -8.46 12.51 -1.47
C TYR A 20 -7.80 11.30 -0.81
N ALA A 21 -8.63 10.47 -0.19
CA ALA A 21 -8.27 9.17 0.34
C ALA A 21 -9.18 8.07 -0.24
N ILE A 22 -8.65 6.85 -0.32
CA ILE A 22 -9.42 5.67 -0.72
C ILE A 22 -9.67 4.82 0.52
N ILE A 23 -10.94 4.53 0.80
CA ILE A 23 -11.35 3.55 1.80
C ILE A 23 -11.63 2.23 1.08
N LEU A 24 -10.87 1.19 1.42
CA LEU A 24 -11.15 -0.18 0.98
C LEU A 24 -12.02 -0.88 2.03
N LYS A 25 -13.29 -1.12 1.71
CA LYS A 25 -14.25 -1.79 2.60
C LYS A 25 -14.07 -3.30 2.63
N ASP A 26 -13.68 -3.89 1.51
CA ASP A 26 -13.40 -5.33 1.37
C ASP A 26 -12.06 -5.54 0.66
N VAL A 27 -10.99 -5.63 1.45
CA VAL A 27 -9.63 -5.81 0.96
C VAL A 27 -9.45 -7.19 0.32
N ASP A 28 -10.17 -8.20 0.79
CA ASP A 28 -10.07 -9.57 0.28
C ASP A 28 -10.69 -9.66 -1.12
N GLU A 29 -11.87 -9.10 -1.33
CA GLU A 29 -12.50 -9.05 -2.64
C GLU A 29 -11.71 -8.16 -3.61
N PHE A 30 -11.16 -7.04 -3.13
CA PHE A 30 -10.27 -6.22 -3.95
C PHE A 30 -9.04 -7.01 -4.42
N THR A 31 -8.39 -7.73 -3.50
CA THR A 31 -7.25 -8.59 -3.80
C THR A 31 -7.64 -9.71 -4.76
N LYS A 32 -8.79 -10.37 -4.58
CA LYS A 32 -9.30 -11.41 -5.48
C LYS A 32 -9.50 -10.87 -6.90
N ARG A 33 -10.06 -9.68 -7.07
CA ARG A 33 -10.26 -9.05 -8.40
C ARG A 33 -8.93 -8.74 -9.09
N ILE A 34 -7.95 -8.24 -8.34
CA ILE A 34 -6.58 -8.04 -8.85
C ILE A 34 -5.97 -9.37 -9.25
N THR A 35 -5.96 -10.37 -8.37
CA THR A 35 -5.39 -11.70 -8.66
C THR A 35 -6.02 -12.33 -9.90
N ARG A 36 -7.34 -12.24 -10.06
CA ARG A 36 -8.03 -12.74 -11.26
C ARG A 36 -7.58 -12.01 -12.53
N ALA A 37 -7.47 -10.68 -12.49
CA ALA A 37 -7.05 -9.89 -13.64
C ALA A 37 -5.59 -10.16 -14.03
N VAL A 38 -4.71 -10.31 -13.04
CA VAL A 38 -3.28 -10.60 -13.21
C VAL A 38 -3.08 -11.99 -13.81
N LYS A 39 -3.78 -13.02 -13.28
CA LYS A 39 -3.71 -14.39 -13.80
C LYS A 39 -4.16 -14.50 -15.26
N LYS A 40 -5.19 -13.75 -15.68
CA LYS A 40 -5.66 -13.72 -17.07
C LYS A 40 -4.60 -13.23 -18.06
N GLN A 41 -3.65 -12.42 -17.60
CA GLN A 41 -2.55 -11.91 -18.40
C GLN A 41 -1.28 -12.77 -18.31
N GLY A 42 -1.32 -13.89 -17.57
CA GLY A 42 -0.14 -14.72 -17.31
C GLY A 42 0.89 -14.08 -16.36
N TYR A 43 0.47 -13.05 -15.60
CA TYR A 43 1.35 -12.33 -14.67
C TYR A 43 1.25 -12.90 -13.25
N GLN A 44 2.11 -12.38 -12.38
CA GLN A 44 2.05 -12.61 -10.93
C GLN A 44 1.94 -11.27 -10.19
N ALA A 45 1.27 -11.25 -9.04
CA ALA A 45 1.20 -10.07 -8.21
C ALA A 45 1.14 -10.43 -6.73
N THR A 46 1.68 -9.53 -5.92
CA THR A 46 1.48 -9.50 -4.47
C THR A 46 0.91 -8.15 -4.09
N CYS A 47 0.07 -8.12 -3.06
CA CYS A 47 -0.59 -6.91 -2.60
C CYS A 47 -0.60 -6.84 -1.09
N GLY A 48 -0.73 -5.63 -0.54
CA GLY A 48 -0.78 -5.45 0.91
C GLY A 48 -0.45 -4.04 1.39
N PRO A 49 -0.61 -3.81 2.71
CA PRO A 49 -0.22 -2.57 3.34
C PRO A 49 1.30 -2.40 3.32
N VAL A 50 1.74 -1.14 3.25
CA VAL A 50 3.15 -0.78 3.41
C VAL A 50 3.50 -0.75 4.89
N SER A 51 4.57 -1.45 5.25
CA SER A 51 5.20 -1.37 6.57
C SER A 51 6.16 -0.19 6.62
N TYR A 52 6.09 0.58 7.70
CA TYR A 52 6.95 1.75 7.90
C TYR A 52 7.99 1.48 8.98
N ARG A 53 9.25 1.79 8.69
CA ARG A 53 10.35 1.58 9.64
C ARG A 53 11.42 2.65 9.54
N ASP A 54 12.12 2.88 10.65
CA ASP A 54 13.30 3.72 10.66
C ASP A 54 14.45 3.00 9.97
N LEU A 55 15.25 3.74 9.21
CA LEU A 55 16.45 3.17 8.62
C LEU A 55 17.46 2.89 9.73
N LYS A 56 17.94 1.65 9.77
CA LYS A 56 19.06 1.25 10.62
C LYS A 56 20.23 0.83 9.74
N LEU A 57 21.43 1.33 10.05
CA LEU A 57 22.69 0.95 9.45
C LEU A 57 23.54 0.29 10.54
N ASN A 58 23.92 -0.98 10.35
CA ASN A 58 24.70 -1.76 11.32
C ASN A 58 24.12 -1.73 12.75
N GLY A 59 22.78 -1.80 12.88
CA GLY A 59 22.08 -1.76 14.16
C GLY A 59 21.89 -0.36 14.76
N GLY A 60 22.59 0.67 14.28
CA GLY A 60 22.39 2.07 14.65
C GLY A 60 21.46 2.81 13.68
N PRO A 61 21.01 4.03 14.00
CA PRO A 61 20.20 4.85 13.09
C PRO A 61 21.01 5.22 11.83
N ALA A 62 20.41 5.07 10.65
CA ALA A 62 21.04 5.46 9.39
C ALA A 62 20.77 6.95 9.08
N LYS A 63 21.67 7.60 8.32
CA LYS A 63 21.46 8.96 7.82
C LYS A 63 20.21 9.03 6.94
N THR A 64 19.37 10.02 7.19
CA THR A 64 18.07 10.23 6.54
C THR A 64 18.19 11.06 5.26
N GLY A 65 18.72 10.46 4.19
CA GLY A 65 18.71 11.05 2.84
C GLY A 65 17.41 10.81 2.06
N HIS A 66 17.31 11.38 0.86
CA HIS A 66 16.30 11.00 -0.15
C HIS A 66 16.74 9.80 -1.01
N HIS A 67 17.97 9.32 -0.84
CA HIS A 67 18.54 8.19 -1.56
C HIS A 67 19.17 7.21 -0.57
N VAL A 68 19.15 5.93 -0.94
CA VAL A 68 19.92 4.86 -0.31
C VAL A 68 20.72 4.20 -1.43
N THR A 69 22.04 4.11 -1.26
CA THR A 69 22.89 3.39 -2.21
C THR A 69 22.81 1.90 -1.90
N ILE A 70 22.17 1.14 -2.78
CA ILE A 70 22.12 -0.32 -2.70
C ILE A 70 23.31 -0.85 -3.50
N LYS A 71 24.16 -1.68 -2.89
CA LYS A 71 25.18 -2.41 -3.64
C LYS A 71 24.49 -3.46 -4.51
N GLU A 72 24.77 -3.43 -5.80
CA GLU A 72 24.28 -4.43 -6.75
C GLU A 72 24.73 -5.84 -6.33
N GLY A 73 23.77 -6.74 -6.13
CA GLY A 73 24.01 -8.12 -5.75
C GLY A 73 22.75 -8.96 -5.92
N LEU A 74 22.90 -10.04 -6.70
CA LEU A 74 21.95 -11.12 -7.06
C LEU A 74 20.48 -10.76 -7.36
N LEU A 75 20.02 -11.21 -8.53
CA LEU A 75 18.59 -11.25 -8.87
C LEU A 75 17.86 -12.17 -7.88
N HIS A 76 16.94 -11.60 -7.11
CA HIS A 76 16.11 -12.35 -6.16
C HIS A 76 14.76 -12.72 -6.81
N ASP A 77 14.30 -13.95 -6.57
CA ASP A 77 13.01 -14.45 -7.06
C ASP A 77 11.86 -13.81 -6.27
N ILE A 78 10.92 -13.15 -6.95
CA ILE A 78 9.75 -12.45 -6.36
C ILE A 78 8.85 -13.39 -5.52
N SER A 79 8.90 -14.69 -5.75
CA SER A 79 8.21 -15.68 -4.92
C SER A 79 8.86 -15.88 -3.54
N ASP A 80 10.09 -15.43 -3.36
CA ASP A 80 10.81 -15.49 -2.11
C ASP A 80 10.26 -14.46 -1.12
N LEU A 81 9.70 -14.93 0.00
CA LEU A 81 8.98 -14.12 0.99
C LEU A 81 9.82 -12.95 1.54
N HIS A 82 11.15 -13.03 1.40
CA HIS A 82 12.08 -11.97 1.78
C HIS A 82 11.98 -10.71 0.89
N LEU A 83 11.40 -10.77 -0.31
CA LEU A 83 11.14 -9.61 -1.17
C LEU A 83 9.85 -8.86 -0.86
N LYS A 84 8.96 -9.35 0.04
CA LYS A 84 7.99 -8.46 0.69
C LYS A 84 8.69 -7.27 1.39
N ARG A 85 10.01 -7.34 1.60
CA ARG A 85 10.80 -6.32 2.30
C ARG A 85 11.15 -5.07 1.47
N ASP A 86 10.94 -5.01 0.15
CA ASP A 86 11.28 -3.81 -0.63
C ASP A 86 10.04 -3.02 -1.09
N ALA A 87 9.14 -3.64 -1.85
CA ALA A 87 7.99 -2.99 -2.44
C ALA A 87 6.92 -2.60 -1.41
N PHE A 88 6.94 -3.22 -0.23
CA PHE A 88 5.99 -2.97 0.87
C PHE A 88 6.66 -2.38 2.09
N ILE A 89 7.86 -1.81 1.95
CA ILE A 89 8.53 -1.12 3.04
C ILE A 89 8.86 0.31 2.65
N LYS A 90 8.61 1.23 3.56
CA LYS A 90 8.95 2.65 3.40
C LYS A 90 9.53 3.21 4.70
N MET A 91 10.24 4.33 4.61
CA MET A 91 10.74 5.02 5.80
C MET A 91 9.59 5.58 6.64
N SER A 92 9.70 5.53 7.96
CA SER A 92 8.68 6.05 8.89
C SER A 92 8.27 7.50 8.64
N LYS A 93 9.17 8.34 8.12
CA LYS A 93 8.87 9.73 7.74
C LYS A 93 7.78 9.87 6.67
N TYR A 94 7.42 8.78 5.98
CA TYR A 94 6.35 8.74 4.99
C TYR A 94 5.13 7.94 5.46
N SER A 95 5.07 7.60 6.75
CA SER A 95 3.95 6.83 7.34
C SER A 95 2.60 7.48 7.14
N TYR A 96 2.58 8.81 7.04
CA TYR A 96 1.39 9.59 6.72
C TYR A 96 0.70 9.16 5.43
N GLN A 97 1.38 8.51 4.48
CA GLN A 97 0.75 8.13 3.20
C GLN A 97 -0.18 6.91 3.31
N ASN A 98 -0.05 6.13 4.38
CA ASN A 98 -0.87 4.95 4.69
C ASN A 98 -1.17 4.07 3.44
N GLU A 99 -0.10 3.68 2.74
CA GLU A 99 -0.21 3.08 1.42
C GLU A 99 -0.63 1.61 1.47
N TRP A 100 -1.46 1.22 0.51
CA TRP A 100 -1.68 -0.18 0.11
C TRP A 100 -1.21 -0.35 -1.33
N ARG A 101 -0.33 -1.32 -1.59
CA ARG A 101 0.35 -1.47 -2.89
C ARG A 101 -0.03 -2.74 -3.61
N VAL A 102 0.15 -2.69 -4.93
CA VAL A 102 0.16 -3.85 -5.83
C VAL A 102 1.54 -3.89 -6.47
N ALA A 103 2.31 -4.94 -6.22
CA ALA A 103 3.56 -5.21 -6.92
C ALA A 103 3.31 -6.26 -8.00
N LEU A 104 3.54 -5.89 -9.27
CA LEU A 104 3.22 -6.71 -10.44
C LEU A 104 4.52 -7.25 -11.06
N CYS A 105 4.59 -8.56 -11.27
CA CYS A 105 5.64 -9.22 -12.03
C CYS A 105 5.08 -9.69 -13.39
N ARG A 106 5.62 -9.11 -14.47
CA ARG A 106 5.25 -9.42 -15.86
C ARG A 106 6.20 -10.40 -16.55
N GLY A 107 7.28 -10.80 -15.89
CA GLY A 107 8.33 -11.66 -16.47
C GLY A 107 9.29 -10.95 -17.43
N THR A 108 9.11 -9.65 -17.68
CA THR A 108 9.96 -8.84 -18.57
C THR A 108 10.35 -7.53 -17.89
N LYS A 109 11.58 -7.04 -18.14
CA LYS A 109 11.99 -5.68 -17.73
C LYS A 109 11.30 -4.69 -18.66
N ASP A 110 10.33 -3.95 -18.13
CA ASP A 110 9.52 -3.01 -18.90
C ASP A 110 9.10 -1.86 -17.98
N THR A 111 9.25 -0.63 -18.46
CA THR A 111 8.87 0.61 -17.75
C THR A 111 7.60 1.24 -18.31
N SER A 112 7.03 0.67 -19.37
CA SER A 112 5.78 1.14 -19.95
C SER A 112 4.62 0.96 -18.97
N ALA A 113 3.64 1.86 -19.07
CA ALA A 113 2.45 1.81 -18.23
C ALA A 113 1.69 0.50 -18.45
N CYS A 114 1.40 -0.21 -17.35
CA CYS A 114 0.59 -1.42 -17.39
C CYS A 114 -0.85 -1.11 -17.00
N SER A 115 -1.80 -1.34 -17.91
CA SER A 115 -3.23 -1.20 -17.63
C SER A 115 -3.84 -2.54 -17.21
N LEU A 116 -4.22 -2.66 -15.93
CA LEU A 116 -4.88 -3.85 -15.40
C LEU A 116 -6.39 -3.62 -15.24
N LYS A 117 -7.21 -4.31 -16.05
CA LYS A 117 -8.68 -4.24 -15.94
C LYS A 117 -9.18 -5.17 -14.83
N ILE A 118 -9.52 -4.60 -13.68
CA ILE A 118 -10.07 -5.34 -12.51
C ILE A 118 -11.60 -5.28 -12.39
N GLY A 119 -12.27 -4.57 -13.29
CA GLY A 119 -13.71 -4.33 -13.26
C GLY A 119 -14.11 -3.13 -12.40
N ASN A 120 -15.41 -2.97 -12.17
CA ASN A 120 -15.95 -1.96 -11.26
C ASN A 120 -15.58 -2.34 -9.81
N ILE A 121 -15.24 -1.35 -8.98
CA ILE A 121 -14.89 -1.53 -7.56
C ILE A 121 -15.69 -0.62 -6.62
N ARG A 122 -16.71 0.09 -7.11
CA ARG A 122 -17.53 1.03 -6.31
C ARG A 122 -18.27 0.34 -5.15
N ASP A 123 -18.44 -0.96 -5.22
CA ASP A 123 -19.03 -1.80 -4.17
C ASP A 123 -18.09 -2.04 -2.98
N ILE A 124 -16.78 -1.98 -3.20
CA ILE A 124 -15.73 -2.35 -2.24
C ILE A 124 -14.72 -1.24 -1.94
N ALA A 125 -14.75 -0.14 -2.69
CA ALA A 125 -13.83 0.98 -2.55
C ALA A 125 -14.55 2.33 -2.68
N TYR A 126 -14.21 3.27 -1.80
CA TYR A 126 -14.81 4.60 -1.72
C TYR A 126 -13.72 5.66 -1.82
N CYS A 127 -13.90 6.63 -2.70
CA CYS A 127 -13.05 7.81 -2.77
C CYS A 127 -13.70 8.93 -1.99
N VAL A 128 -12.98 9.49 -1.02
CA VAL A 128 -13.49 10.52 -0.11
C VAL A 128 -12.53 11.70 -0.06
N GLU A 129 -13.08 12.89 0.15
CA GLU A 129 -12.26 14.06 0.48
C GLU A 129 -11.61 13.82 1.84
N ARG A 130 -10.34 14.22 1.97
CA ARG A 130 -9.56 14.05 3.20
C ARG A 130 -10.28 14.56 4.44
N ASP A 131 -10.88 15.75 4.33
CA ASP A 131 -11.56 16.41 5.45
C ASP A 131 -12.87 15.71 5.86
N LYS A 132 -13.38 14.78 5.04
CA LYS A 132 -14.56 13.95 5.31
C LYS A 132 -14.20 12.49 5.62
N LEU A 133 -12.91 12.16 5.69
CA LEU A 133 -12.45 10.78 5.80
C LEU A 133 -12.94 10.12 7.09
N ILE A 134 -12.86 10.82 8.22
CA ILE A 134 -13.30 10.30 9.52
C ILE A 134 -14.80 10.00 9.49
N ASP A 135 -15.64 10.99 9.15
CA ASP A 135 -17.09 10.82 9.03
C ASP A 135 -17.45 9.67 8.08
N SER A 136 -16.74 9.55 6.96
CA SER A 136 -16.96 8.48 5.98
C SER A 136 -16.62 7.10 6.54
N ILE A 137 -15.51 6.99 7.28
CA ILE A 137 -15.13 5.74 7.96
C ILE A 137 -16.19 5.38 9.01
N GLU A 138 -16.64 6.34 9.80
CA GLU A 138 -17.67 6.11 10.81
C GLU A 138 -18.96 5.61 10.16
N MET A 139 -19.47 6.31 9.14
CA MET A 139 -20.65 5.87 8.40
C MET A 139 -20.53 4.48 7.80
N LEU A 140 -19.37 4.15 7.21
CA LEU A 140 -19.16 2.88 6.51
C LEU A 140 -18.97 1.68 7.45
N PHE A 141 -18.43 1.89 8.65
CA PHE A 141 -18.02 0.82 9.55
C PHE A 141 -18.74 0.80 10.92
N GLN A 142 -19.49 1.84 11.29
CA GLN A 142 -20.31 1.85 12.52
C GLN A 142 -21.74 1.34 12.31
N THR A 143 -22.09 0.85 11.11
CA THR A 143 -23.38 0.18 10.91
C THR A 143 -23.31 -1.28 11.40
N ARG A 144 -23.28 -1.46 12.73
CA ARG A 144 -23.91 -2.54 13.53
C ARG A 144 -23.47 -2.47 14.99
#